data_AF-A0A366W987-F1
#
_entry.id   AF-A0A366W987-F1
#
_cell.length_a   1.000
_cell.length_b   1.000
_cell.length_c   1.000
_cell.angle_alpha   90.00
_cell.angle_beta   90.00
_cell.angle_gamma   90.00
#
_symmetry.space_group_name_H-M   'P 1'
#
loop_
_entity.id
_entity.type
_entity.pdbx_description
1 polymer ?
#
loop_
_entity_poly.entity_id
_entity_poly.type
_entity_poly.pdbx_seq_one_letter_code
_entity_poly.pdbx_strand_id
1 'polypeptide(L)'
;MSDSQNENAQQLTQLISPLGAMHLAQLTAFCFGLPPLYFCREYQALPSATIKKQCEERLLKQLDSEAIAVPQLQQLLLEKEYFDEEEASLRVAPLAEED
;
A
#
# COMPACT_ATOMS: atom_id res chain seq x y z
N MET A 1 19.49 5.89 15.00
CA MET A 1 18.82 4.98 14.05
C MET A 1 19.76 3.82 13.86
N SER A 2 19.30 2.59 14.06
CA SER A 2 20.14 1.40 13.86
C SER A 2 20.35 1.16 12.36
N ASP A 3 21.46 0.52 11.98
CA ASP A 3 21.78 0.22 10.59
C ASP A 3 20.64 -0.57 9.90
N SER A 4 19.95 -1.45 10.65
CA SER A 4 18.81 -2.24 10.18
C SER A 4 17.57 -1.40 9.82
N GLN A 5 17.30 -0.30 10.53
CA GLN A 5 16.19 0.61 10.20
C GLN A 5 16.47 1.33 8.87
N ASN A 6 17.72 1.70 8.64
CA ASN A 6 18.13 2.35 7.40
C ASN A 6 18.06 1.37 6.21
N GLU A 7 18.41 0.10 6.44
CA GLU A 7 18.29 -0.97 5.45
C GLU A 7 16.83 -1.26 5.08
N ASN A 8 15.94 -1.41 6.07
CA ASN A 8 14.50 -1.61 5.84
C ASN A 8 13.89 -0.48 5.01
N ALA A 9 14.22 0.78 5.32
CA ALA A 9 13.72 1.94 4.58
C ALA A 9 14.19 1.93 3.11
N GLN A 10 15.47 1.62 2.87
CA GLN A 10 16.01 1.53 1.51
C GLN A 10 15.37 0.40 0.71
N GLN A 11 15.26 -0.79 1.29
CA GLN A 11 14.66 -1.95 0.64
C GLN A 11 13.17 -1.73 0.35
N LEU A 12 12.43 -1.16 1.31
CA LEU A 12 11.02 -0.82 1.12
C LEU A 12 10.87 0.19 -0.02
N THR A 13 11.66 1.26 -0.02
CA THR A 13 11.63 2.30 -1.07
C THR A 13 11.82 1.69 -2.45
N GLN A 14 12.82 0.81 -2.61
CA GLN A 14 13.09 0.13 -3.87
C GLN A 14 11.92 -0.76 -4.32
N LEU A 15 11.30 -1.47 -3.36
CA LEU A 15 10.18 -2.36 -3.64
C LEU A 15 8.93 -1.60 -4.09
N ILE A 16 8.61 -0.47 -3.46
CA ILE A 16 7.34 0.26 -3.68
C ILE A 16 7.44 1.38 -4.71
N SER A 17 8.65 1.83 -5.06
CA SER A 17 8.89 2.86 -6.09
C SER A 17 8.13 2.63 -7.41
N PRO A 18 8.08 1.41 -7.98
CA PRO A 18 7.34 1.17 -9.23
C PRO A 18 5.81 1.18 -9.05
N LEU A 19 5.29 1.19 -7.82
CA LEU A 19 3.86 1.05 -7.56
C LEU A 19 3.12 2.40 -7.65
N GLY A 20 1.94 2.37 -8.28
CA GLY A 20 0.96 3.45 -8.21
C GLY A 20 0.38 3.61 -6.80
N ALA A 21 -0.32 4.71 -6.54
CA ALA A 21 -0.88 4.99 -5.21
C ALA A 21 -1.90 3.94 -4.78
N MET A 22 -2.80 3.56 -5.69
CA MET A 22 -3.84 2.56 -5.42
C MET A 22 -3.27 1.14 -5.28
N HIS A 23 -2.24 0.80 -6.05
CA HIS A 23 -1.56 -0.49 -5.92
C HIS A 23 -0.86 -0.59 -4.55
N LEU A 24 -0.15 0.46 -4.15
CA LEU A 24 0.49 0.51 -2.84
C LEU A 24 -0.52 0.48 -1.68
N ALA A 25 -1.68 1.12 -1.83
CA ALA A 25 -2.76 1.03 -0.86
C ALA A 25 -3.28 -0.41 -0.71
N GLN A 26 -3.42 -1.16 -1.81
CA GLN A 26 -3.79 -2.58 -1.80
C GLN A 26 -2.73 -3.46 -1.15
N LEU A 27 -1.44 -3.26 -1.47
CA LEU A 27 -0.34 -3.96 -0.81
C LEU A 27 -0.38 -3.74 0.70
N THR A 28 -0.60 -2.48 1.10
CA THR A 28 -0.74 -2.11 2.52
C THR A 28 -1.95 -2.79 3.14
N ALA A 29 -3.09 -2.93 2.43
CA ALA A 29 -4.25 -3.64 2.96
C ALA A 29 -3.94 -5.14 3.18
N PHE A 30 -3.33 -5.80 2.20
CA PHE A 30 -2.93 -7.21 2.33
C PHE A 30 -1.97 -7.45 3.49
N CYS A 31 -0.99 -6.56 3.66
CA CYS A 31 -0.05 -6.60 4.77
C CYS A 31 -0.75 -6.57 6.15
N PHE A 32 -1.90 -5.91 6.25
CA PHE A 32 -2.68 -5.80 7.49
C PHE A 32 -3.80 -6.86 7.58
N GLY A 33 -3.88 -7.80 6.64
CA GLY A 33 -4.96 -8.78 6.58
C GLY A 33 -6.34 -8.18 6.26
N LEU A 34 -6.36 -7.00 5.64
CA LEU A 34 -7.57 -6.27 5.28
C LEU A 34 -8.03 -6.58 3.85
N PRO A 35 -9.30 -6.35 3.50
CA PRO A 35 -9.76 -6.38 2.11
C PRO A 35 -8.94 -5.44 1.22
N PRO A 36 -8.61 -5.81 -0.03
CA PRO A 36 -7.67 -5.07 -0.87
C PRO A 36 -8.04 -3.60 -1.06
N LEU A 37 -9.32 -3.30 -1.23
CA LEU A 37 -9.80 -1.94 -1.48
C LEU A 37 -10.02 -1.11 -0.21
N TYR A 38 -9.72 -1.64 0.98
CA TYR A 38 -9.94 -0.94 2.25
C TYR A 38 -9.26 0.44 2.26
N PHE A 39 -7.94 0.48 2.05
CA PHE A 39 -7.20 1.74 2.03
C PHE A 39 -7.47 2.56 0.77
N CYS A 40 -7.80 1.93 -0.36
CA CYS A 40 -8.22 2.66 -1.57
C CYS A 40 -9.45 3.52 -1.28
N ARG A 41 -10.42 3.00 -0.53
CA ARG A 41 -11.62 3.74 -0.11
C ARG A 41 -11.29 4.86 0.87
N GLU A 42 -10.50 4.56 1.90
CA GLU A 42 -10.10 5.55 2.91
C GLU A 42 -9.32 6.73 2.31
N TYR A 43 -8.55 6.46 1.26
CA TYR A 43 -7.65 7.43 0.66
C TYR A 43 -8.16 8.06 -0.64
N GLN A 44 -9.38 7.73 -1.07
CA GLN A 44 -9.92 8.14 -2.37
C GLN A 44 -9.84 9.67 -2.61
N ALA A 45 -10.09 10.46 -1.56
CA ALA A 45 -10.08 11.92 -1.64
C ALA A 45 -8.68 12.55 -1.51
N LEU A 46 -7.64 11.74 -1.30
CA LEU A 46 -6.28 12.23 -1.04
C LEU A 46 -5.45 12.28 -2.32
N PRO A 47 -4.52 13.24 -2.46
CA PRO A 47 -3.56 13.25 -3.56
C PRO A 47 -2.66 11.99 -3.54
N SER A 48 -2.33 11.43 -4.71
CA SER A 48 -1.51 10.21 -4.85
C SER A 48 -0.19 10.26 -4.06
N ALA A 49 0.48 11.41 -4.00
CA ALA A 49 1.70 11.58 -3.22
C ALA A 49 1.48 11.39 -1.71
N THR A 50 0.35 11.88 -1.18
CA THR A 50 -0.05 11.70 0.21
C THR A 50 -0.38 10.24 0.50
N ILE A 51 -1.09 9.57 -0.41
CA ILE A 51 -1.41 8.13 -0.28
C ILE A 51 -0.11 7.32 -0.19
N LYS A 52 0.81 7.54 -1.12
CA LYS A 52 2.09 6.83 -1.16
C LYS A 52 2.88 7.02 0.12
N LYS A 53 3.02 8.26 0.58
CA LYS A 53 3.71 8.59 1.83
C LYS A 53 3.09 7.87 3.03
N GLN A 54 1.76 7.91 3.18
CA GLN A 54 1.10 7.26 4.31
C GLN A 54 1.24 5.73 4.27
N CYS A 55 1.17 5.13 3.09
CA CYS A 55 1.36 3.69 2.94
C CYS A 55 2.81 3.28 3.25
N GLU A 56 3.79 4.03 2.75
CA GLU A 56 5.21 3.84 3.04
C GLU A 56 5.48 3.92 4.55
N GLU A 57 5.00 4.97 5.22
CA GLU A 57 5.15 5.14 6.68
C GLU A 57 4.53 3.97 7.46
N ARG A 58 3.38 3.45 7.01
CA ARG A 58 2.71 2.30 7.63
C ARG A 58 3.50 1.01 7.45
N LEU A 59 3.96 0.73 6.24
CA LEU A 59 4.74 -0.47 5.93
C LEU A 59 6.11 -0.44 6.64
N LEU A 60 6.77 0.72 6.65
CA LEU A 60 8.03 0.91 7.36
C LEU A 60 7.87 0.67 8.86
N LYS A 61 6.78 1.17 9.46
CA LYS A 61 6.48 0.90 10.86
C LYS A 61 6.31 -0.60 11.15
N GLN A 62 5.67 -1.34 10.25
CA GLN A 62 5.51 -2.79 10.41
C GLN A 62 6.86 -3.52 10.32
N LEU A 63 7.72 -3.12 9.37
CA LEU A 63 9.09 -3.65 9.22
C LEU A 63 9.96 -3.35 10.44
N ASP A 64 9.93 -2.11 10.92
CA ASP A 64 10.70 -1.68 12.10
C ASP A 64 10.23 -2.35 13.40
N SER A 65 8.96 -2.76 13.44
CA SER A 65 8.40 -3.56 14.55
C SER A 65 8.59 -5.07 14.38
N GLU A 66 9.25 -5.51 13.30
CA GLU A 66 9.42 -6.93 12.92
C GLU A 66 8.10 -7.71 12.77
N ALA A 67 6.97 -7.00 12.65
CA ALA A 67 5.66 -7.60 12.44
C ALA A 67 5.51 -8.21 11.04
N ILE A 68 6.29 -7.69 10.09
CA ILE A 68 6.44 -8.22 8.73
C ILE A 68 7.92 -8.17 8.33
N ALA A 69 8.26 -8.82 7.22
CA ALA A 69 9.58 -8.72 6.60
C ALA A 69 9.46 -8.36 5.10
N VAL A 70 10.50 -7.74 4.54
CA VAL A 70 10.55 -7.39 3.10
C VAL A 70 10.25 -8.57 2.18
N PRO A 71 10.75 -9.80 2.42
CA PRO A 71 10.39 -10.96 1.60
C PRO A 71 8.89 -11.29 1.60
N GLN A 72 8.17 -11.00 2.69
CA GLN A 72 6.72 -11.20 2.74
C GLN A 72 5.99 -10.18 1.85
N LEU A 73 6.46 -8.92 1.81
CA LEU A 73 5.90 -7.91 0.90
C LEU A 73 6.13 -8.30 -0.57
N GLN A 74 7.30 -8.84 -0.89
CA GLN A 74 7.59 -9.37 -2.24
C GLN A 74 6.66 -10.55 -2.58
N GLN A 75 6.46 -11.47 -1.65
CA GLN A 75 5.54 -12.59 -1.85
C GLN A 75 4.10 -12.11 -2.09
N LEU A 76 3.62 -11.13 -1.31
CA LEU A 76 2.30 -10.53 -1.52
C LEU A 76 2.16 -9.89 -2.90
N LEU A 77 3.20 -9.26 -3.42
CA LEU A 77 3.20 -8.67 -4.76
C LEU A 77 3.14 -9.73 -5.88
N LEU A 78 3.66 -10.94 -5.62
CA LEU A 78 3.65 -12.05 -6.58
C LEU A 78 2.36 -12.88 -6.54
N GLU A 79 1.79 -13.08 -5.34
CA GLU A 79 0.70 -14.04 -5.12
C GLU A 79 -0.70 -13.41 -5.15
N LYS A 80 -0.81 -12.10 -4.93
CA LYS A 80 -2.12 -11.44 -4.88
C LYS A 80 -2.49 -10.84 -6.23
N GLU A 81 -3.78 -10.86 -6.49
CA GLU A 81 -4.37 -10.09 -7.58
C GLU A 81 -4.59 -8.67 -7.09
N TYR A 82 -4.10 -7.72 -7.89
CA TYR A 82 -4.24 -6.29 -7.65
C TYR A 82 -5.11 -5.69 -8.73
N PHE A 83 -6.01 -4.81 -8.33
CA PHE A 83 -6.70 -3.94 -9.26
C PHE A 83 -5.72 -2.85 -9.72
N ASP A 84 -5.78 -2.48 -10.99
CA ASP A 84 -5.08 -1.30 -11.45
C ASP A 84 -5.69 -0.02 -10.85
N GLU A 85 -5.06 1.12 -11.10
CA GLU A 85 -5.46 2.39 -10.50
C GLU A 85 -6.85 2.85 -10.95
N GLU A 86 -7.24 2.55 -12.19
CA GLU A 86 -8.54 2.90 -12.74
C GLU A 86 -9.63 1.99 -12.14
N GLU A 87 -9.42 0.68 -12.17
CA GLU A 87 -10.38 -0.30 -11.64
C GLU A 87 -10.58 -0.14 -10.13
N ALA A 88 -9.49 0.07 -9.37
CA ALA A 88 -9.59 0.33 -7.94
C ALA A 88 -10.43 1.59 -7.67
N SER A 89 -10.22 2.66 -8.45
CA SER A 89 -10.95 3.92 -8.31
C SER A 89 -12.43 3.77 -8.63
N LEU A 90 -12.79 3.03 -9.69
CA LEU A 90 -14.17 2.76 -10.05
C LEU A 90 -14.91 1.94 -8.99
N ARG A 91 -14.22 0.97 -8.37
CA ARG A 91 -14.80 0.10 -7.34
C ARG A 91 -15.01 0.78 -5.99
N VAL A 92 -14.25 1.85 -5.71
CA VAL A 92 -14.40 2.64 -4.47
C VAL A 92 -15.14 3.95 -4.70
N ALA A 93 -15.42 4.32 -5.96
CA ALA A 93 -16.23 5.47 -6.29
C ALA A 93 -17.59 5.40 -5.57
N PRO A 94 -18.05 6.50 -4.95
CA PRO A 94 -19.43 6.54 -4.50
C PRO A 94 -20.32 6.20 -5.69
N LEU A 95 -21.29 5.30 -5.47
CA LEU A 95 -22.39 5.13 -6.41
C LEU A 95 -22.93 6.53 -6.68
N ALA A 96 -22.94 6.94 -7.95
CA ALA A 96 -23.47 8.23 -8.34
C ALA A 96 -24.79 8.45 -7.58
N GLU A 97 -24.89 9.58 -6.88
CA GLU A 97 -26.17 10.03 -6.33
C GLU A 97 -27.14 10.05 -7.52
N GLU A 98 -28.12 9.14 -7.50
CA GLU A 98 -29.25 9.20 -8.41
C GLU A 98 -30.02 10.48 -8.06
N ASP A 99 -29.74 11.57 -8.77
CA ASP A 99 -30.61 12.73 -8.92
C ASP A 99 -31.39 12.63 -10.25
#